data_AF-A0A920RYI4-F1
#
_entry.id   AF-A0A920RYI4-F1
#
_cell.length_a   1.000
_cell.length_b   1.000
_cell.length_c   1.000
_cell.angle_alpha   90.00
_cell.angle_beta   90.00
_cell.angle_gamma   90.00
#
_symmetry.space_group_name_H-M   'P 1'
#
loop_
_entity.id
_entity.type
_entity.pdbx_description
1 polymer ?
#
loop_
_entity_poly.entity_id
_entity_poly.type
_entity_poly.pdbx_seq_one_letter_code
_entity_poly.pdbx_strand_id
1 'polypeptide(L)'
;MNIKPANYREEGEGIYYAEDDIVQIGSESVNFLKERVGFCSKKRNRICSHVNPDDQLHEMLICVMVGSYIAPAKHIRKAESLHVVEGTADIVFFDADGNIDEVTELTAPSSSGKNFIIV
;
A
#
# COMPACT_ATOMS: atom_id res chain seq x y z
N MET A 1 -4.31 22.90 5.26
CA MET A 1 -2.90 22.62 4.92
C MET A 1 -2.97 22.02 3.54
N ASN A 2 -2.55 22.78 2.52
CA ASN A 2 -2.51 22.23 1.17
C ASN A 2 -1.32 21.28 1.13
N ILE A 3 -1.59 19.98 1.22
CA ILE A 3 -0.59 18.97 0.92
C ILE A 3 -0.22 19.25 -0.54
N LYS A 4 1.05 19.47 -0.84
CA LYS A 4 1.46 19.50 -2.24
C LYS A 4 1.32 18.06 -2.75
N PRO A 5 0.65 17.82 -3.87
CA PRO A 5 0.60 16.48 -4.43
C PRO A 5 2.04 16.01 -4.69
N ALA A 6 2.41 14.86 -4.14
CA ALA A 6 3.74 14.29 -4.34
C ALA A 6 3.97 14.00 -5.82
N ASN A 7 5.20 14.21 -6.29
CA ASN A 7 5.56 13.85 -7.66
C ASN A 7 5.81 12.34 -7.73
N TYR A 8 5.17 11.69 -8.70
CA TYR A 8 5.27 10.25 -8.87
C TYR A 8 5.85 9.91 -10.24
N ARG A 9 6.91 9.11 -10.23
CA ARG A 9 7.46 8.47 -11.43
C ARG A 9 6.87 7.07 -11.60
N GLU A 10 6.28 6.79 -12.75
CA GLU A 10 5.76 5.45 -13.05
C GLU A 10 6.85 4.56 -13.67
N GLU A 11 7.19 3.46 -13.00
CA GLU A 11 8.25 2.52 -13.45
C GLU A 11 7.68 1.22 -14.04
N GLY A 12 6.36 1.10 -14.07
CA GLY A 12 5.62 -0.03 -14.59
C GLY A 12 4.14 0.16 -14.33
N GLU A 13 3.29 -0.64 -14.96
CA GLU A 13 1.83 -0.49 -14.84
C GLU A 13 1.38 -0.43 -13.37
N GLY A 14 0.92 0.76 -12.93
CA GLY A 14 0.43 0.96 -11.58
C GLY A 14 1.51 0.92 -10.49
N ILE A 15 2.78 1.13 -10.82
CA ILE A 15 3.89 1.22 -9.86
C ILE A 15 4.48 2.62 -9.91
N TYR A 16 4.20 3.39 -8.87
CA TYR A 16 4.57 4.80 -8.75
C TYR A 16 5.63 4.96 -7.66
N TYR A 17 6.76 5.59 -7.95
CA TYR A 17 7.78 5.95 -6.96
C TYR A 17 7.66 7.43 -6.62
N ALA A 18 7.60 7.76 -5.33
CA ALA A 18 7.66 9.14 -4.87
C ALA A 18 9.09 9.69 -5.07
N GLU A 19 9.19 10.92 -5.57
CA GLU A 19 10.48 11.56 -5.85
C GLU A 19 10.92 12.55 -4.75
N ASP A 20 10.04 12.83 -3.79
CA ASP A 20 10.30 13.77 -2.70
C ASP A 20 11.11 13.10 -1.56
N ASP A 21 12.09 13.83 -0.99
CA ASP A 21 12.88 13.36 0.17
C ASP A 21 12.00 13.09 1.41
N ILE A 22 10.91 13.84 1.56
CA ILE A 22 9.89 13.65 2.60
C ILE A 22 8.58 13.31 1.91
N VAL A 23 8.27 12.01 1.86
CA VAL A 23 7.04 11.52 1.23
C VAL A 23 5.85 11.74 2.16
N GLN A 24 4.89 12.53 1.69
CA GLN A 24 3.64 12.77 2.41
C GLN A 24 2.51 11.96 1.78
N ILE A 25 1.91 11.08 2.57
CA ILE A 25 0.74 10.29 2.17
C ILE A 25 -0.51 10.88 2.82
N GLY A 26 -1.49 11.23 1.99
CA GLY A 26 -2.76 11.79 2.44
C GLY A 26 -3.92 11.44 1.52
N SER A 27 -5.03 12.16 1.66
CA SER A 27 -6.25 11.95 0.86
C SER A 27 -6.00 12.10 -0.64
N GLU A 28 -5.09 12.99 -1.05
CA GLU A 28 -4.72 13.17 -2.46
C GLU A 28 -4.02 11.93 -3.02
N SER A 29 -3.08 11.33 -2.26
CA SER A 29 -2.41 10.09 -2.64
C SER A 29 -3.39 8.92 -2.76
N VAL A 30 -4.35 8.82 -1.84
CA VAL A 30 -5.41 7.81 -1.86
C VAL A 30 -6.30 7.97 -3.10
N ASN A 31 -6.77 9.19 -3.36
CA ASN A 31 -7.60 9.48 -4.53
C ASN A 31 -6.85 9.21 -5.83
N PHE A 32 -5.58 9.59 -5.92
CA PHE A 32 -4.73 9.29 -7.07
C PHE A 32 -4.69 7.78 -7.35
N LEU A 33 -4.46 6.94 -6.33
CA LEU A 33 -4.46 5.49 -6.53
C LEU A 33 -5.83 4.97 -6.98
N LYS A 34 -6.93 5.45 -6.38
CA LYS A 34 -8.31 5.05 -6.74
C LYS A 34 -8.69 5.45 -8.17
N GLU A 35 -8.23 6.61 -8.63
CA GLU A 35 -8.43 7.04 -10.02
C GLU A 35 -7.63 6.17 -11.00
N ARG A 36 -6.39 5.82 -10.64
CA ARG A 36 -5.48 5.08 -11.53
C ARG A 36 -5.76 3.59 -11.58
N VAL A 37 -6.25 2.98 -10.51
CA VAL A 37 -6.34 1.51 -10.38
C VAL A 37 -7.29 0.88 -11.40
N GLY A 38 -8.30 1.63 -11.86
CA GLY A 38 -9.23 1.19 -12.91
C GLY A 38 -8.58 0.96 -14.27
N PHE A 39 -7.39 1.54 -14.49
CA PHE A 39 -6.62 1.38 -15.72
C PHE A 39 -5.57 0.26 -15.64
N CYS A 40 -5.38 -0.34 -14.47
CA CYS A 40 -4.37 -1.37 -14.26
C CYS A 40 -4.95 -2.77 -14.54
N SER A 41 -4.31 -3.55 -15.40
CA SER A 41 -4.73 -4.91 -15.75
C SER A 41 -4.89 -5.83 -14.54
N LYS A 42 -4.02 -5.66 -13.53
CA LYS A 42 -4.03 -6.44 -12.29
C LYS A 42 -5.02 -5.93 -11.23
N LYS A 43 -5.79 -4.88 -11.53
CA LYS A 43 -6.76 -4.26 -10.61
C LYS A 43 -6.14 -3.83 -9.27
N ARG A 44 -4.85 -3.49 -9.28
CA ARG A 44 -4.11 -2.96 -8.15
C ARG A 44 -3.02 -2.02 -8.64
N ASN A 45 -2.66 -1.06 -7.81
CA ASN A 45 -1.54 -0.16 -8.01
C ASN A 45 -0.94 0.24 -6.65
N ARG A 46 0.22 0.89 -6.67
CA ARG A 46 0.91 1.31 -5.44
C ARG A 46 1.77 2.55 -5.64
N ILE A 47 1.90 3.32 -4.57
CA ILE A 47 2.97 4.31 -4.38
C ILE A 47 4.04 3.66 -3.50
N CYS A 48 5.30 3.75 -3.91
CA CYS A 48 6.50 3.36 -3.17
C CYS A 48 7.16 4.63 -2.65
N SER A 49 7.43 4.72 -1.34
CA SER A 49 8.19 5.82 -0.74
C SER A 49 9.68 5.54 -0.59
N HIS A 50 10.09 4.28 -0.79
CA HIS A 50 11.50 3.90 -0.87
C HIS A 50 12.08 4.31 -2.23
N VAL A 51 13.37 4.64 -2.25
CA VAL A 51 14.02 5.20 -3.45
C VAL A 51 14.35 4.08 -4.44
N ASN A 52 14.87 2.95 -3.93
CA ASN A 52 15.32 1.84 -4.76
C ASN A 52 14.60 0.54 -4.43
N PRO A 53 14.29 -0.31 -5.43
CA PRO A 53 13.69 -1.62 -5.22
C PRO A 53 14.50 -2.56 -4.31
N ASP A 54 15.79 -2.26 -4.09
CA ASP A 54 16.71 -3.05 -3.27
C ASP A 54 16.89 -2.49 -1.85
N ASP A 55 16.16 -1.42 -1.49
CA ASP A 55 16.21 -0.83 -0.16
C ASP A 55 15.77 -1.86 0.90
N GLN A 56 16.32 -1.75 2.11
CA GLN A 56 16.01 -2.72 3.17
C GLN A 56 14.57 -2.58 3.67
N LEU A 57 14.08 -1.34 3.75
CA LEU A 57 12.72 -0.99 4.15
C LEU A 57 11.92 -0.57 2.93
N HIS A 58 10.79 -1.25 2.71
CA HIS A 58 9.85 -0.88 1.67
C HIS A 58 8.58 -0.37 2.34
N GLU A 59 8.36 0.93 2.24
CA GLU A 59 7.07 1.53 2.58
C GLU A 59 6.27 1.75 1.29
N MET A 60 5.01 1.34 1.32
CA MET A 60 4.11 1.36 0.17
C MET A 60 2.68 1.69 0.60
N LEU A 61 2.00 2.54 -0.17
CA LEU A 61 0.55 2.66 -0.14
C LEU A 61 -0.01 1.89 -1.33
N ILE A 62 -0.86 0.90 -1.08
CA ILE A 62 -1.37 -0.01 -2.11
C ILE A 62 -2.89 0.14 -2.19
N CYS A 63 -3.42 0.32 -3.41
CA CYS A 63 -4.85 0.21 -3.67
C CYS A 63 -5.12 -1.08 -4.43
N VAL A 64 -6.09 -1.85 -3.93
CA VAL A 64 -6.46 -3.16 -4.46
C VAL A 64 -7.97 -3.15 -4.66
N MET A 65 -8.43 -3.40 -5.89
CA MET A 65 -9.86 -3.57 -6.15
C MET A 65 -10.29 -5.03 -6.01
N VAL A 66 -11.59 -5.23 -5.81
CA VAL A 66 -12.23 -6.55 -5.83
C VAL A 66 -11.85 -7.33 -7.10
N GLY A 67 -11.48 -8.59 -6.91
CA GLY A 67 -11.03 -9.48 -7.97
C GLY A 67 -9.57 -9.31 -8.39
N SER A 68 -8.78 -8.49 -7.68
CA SER A 68 -7.32 -8.60 -7.74
C SER A 68 -6.86 -9.79 -6.91
N TYR A 69 -5.79 -10.47 -7.36
CA TYR A 69 -5.15 -11.55 -6.61
C TYR A 69 -3.67 -11.23 -6.39
N ILE A 70 -3.27 -11.10 -5.13
CA ILE A 70 -1.87 -10.94 -4.73
C ILE A 70 -1.38 -12.32 -4.29
N ALA A 71 -0.34 -12.82 -4.96
CA ALA A 71 0.22 -14.11 -4.62
C ALA A 71 0.90 -14.07 -3.24
N PRO A 72 0.87 -15.17 -2.47
CA PRO A 72 1.58 -15.26 -1.20
C PRO A 72 3.07 -14.93 -1.37
N ALA A 73 3.59 -14.06 -0.50
CA ALA A 73 5.00 -13.69 -0.49
C ALA A 73 5.68 -14.32 0.73
N LYS A 74 6.76 -15.08 0.51
CA LYS A 74 7.57 -15.65 1.59
C LYS A 74 8.75 -14.73 1.90
N HIS A 75 8.72 -14.08 3.05
CA HIS A 75 9.79 -13.20 3.52
C HIS A 75 10.68 -13.92 4.54
N ILE A 76 11.93 -14.23 4.17
CA ILE A 76 12.87 -14.95 5.07
C ILE A 76 13.57 -13.99 6.05
N ARG A 77 13.83 -12.75 5.63
CA ARG A 77 14.63 -11.76 6.38
C ARG A 77 14.00 -10.36 6.45
N LYS A 78 12.74 -10.24 6.03
CA LYS A 78 12.01 -8.96 6.01
C LYS A 78 10.81 -9.10 6.93
N ALA A 79 10.63 -8.14 7.81
CA ALA A 79 9.37 -7.97 8.52
C ALA A 79 8.37 -7.30 7.58
N GLU A 80 7.09 -7.63 7.72
CA GLU A 80 6.00 -7.01 6.99
C GLU A 80 4.92 -6.58 7.98
N SER A 81 4.40 -5.37 7.77
CA SER A 81 3.29 -4.82 8.53
C SER A 81 2.23 -4.33 7.56
N LEU A 82 0.97 -4.65 7.83
CA LEU A 82 -0.16 -4.27 7.00
C LEU A 82 -1.06 -3.31 7.79
N HIS A 83 -1.50 -2.24 7.14
CA HIS A 83 -2.44 -1.29 7.69
C HIS A 83 -3.49 -0.94 6.64
N VAL A 84 -4.77 -1.00 7.03
CA VAL A 84 -5.88 -0.66 6.13
C VAL A 84 -6.25 0.81 6.35
N VAL A 85 -6.05 1.61 5.31
CA VAL A 85 -6.37 3.05 5.32
C VAL A 85 -7.85 3.29 4.97
N GLU A 86 -8.38 2.54 4.00
CA GLU A 86 -9.79 2.61 3.59
C GLU A 86 -10.28 1.19 3.23
N GLY A 87 -11.52 0.87 3.60
CA GLY A 87 -12.14 -0.40 3.27
C GLY A 87 -11.76 -1.55 4.21
N THR A 88 -11.79 -2.77 3.67
CA THR A 88 -11.48 -4.01 4.38
C THR A 88 -10.70 -4.94 3.45
N ALA A 89 -9.91 -5.85 4.03
CA ALA A 89 -9.16 -6.86 3.30
C ALA A 89 -8.97 -8.13 4.14
N ASP A 90 -9.14 -9.29 3.51
CA ASP A 90 -8.76 -10.57 4.10
C ASP A 90 -7.27 -10.82 3.87
N ILE A 91 -6.54 -11.09 4.96
CA ILE A 91 -5.15 -11.51 4.92
C ILE A 91 -5.08 -12.99 5.25
N VAL A 92 -4.45 -13.76 4.36
CA VAL A 92 -4.26 -15.20 4.51
C VAL A 92 -2.80 -15.47 4.83
N PHE A 93 -2.54 -16.04 6.01
CA PHE A 93 -1.23 -16.50 6.42
C PHE A 93 -1.08 -17.99 6.12
N PHE A 94 0.11 -18.36 5.66
CA PHE A 94 0.44 -19.72 5.29
C PHE A 94 1.58 -20.24 6.17
N ASP A 95 1.54 -21.53 6.47
CA ASP A 95 2.65 -22.21 7.12
C ASP A 95 3.84 -22.43 6.14
N ALA A 96 4.91 -23.07 6.63
CA ALA A 96 6.11 -23.32 5.83
C ALA A 96 5.89 -24.29 4.66
N ASP A 97 4.86 -25.14 4.74
CA ASP A 97 4.50 -26.16 3.76
C ASP A 97 3.44 -25.66 2.74
N GLY A 98 2.91 -24.45 2.95
CA GLY A 98 1.96 -23.78 2.08
C GLY A 98 0.49 -24.07 2.41
N ASN A 99 0.19 -24.64 3.58
CA ASN A 99 -1.18 -24.75 4.07
C ASN A 99 -1.63 -23.41 4.68
N ILE A 100 -2.94 -23.14 4.64
CA ILE A 100 -3.52 -21.97 5.31
C ILE A 100 -3.40 -22.19 6.82
N ASP A 101 -2.69 -21.28 7.48
CA ASP A 101 -2.51 -21.26 8.94
C ASP A 101 -3.56 -20.35 9.61
N GLU A 102 -3.76 -19.16 9.05
CA GLU A 102 -4.72 -18.17 9.56
C GLU A 102 -5.36 -17.36 8.42
N VAL A 103 -6.62 -16.96 8.60
CA VAL A 103 -7.27 -15.93 7.80
C VAL A 103 -7.80 -14.86 8.74
N THR A 104 -7.37 -13.62 8.54
CA THR A 104 -7.74 -12.48 9.39
C THR A 104 -8.31 -11.36 8.54
N GLU A 105 -9.47 -10.82 8.91
CA GLU A 105 -10.03 -9.63 8.27
C GLU A 105 -9.40 -8.38 8.90
N LEU A 106 -8.76 -7.55 8.09
CA LEU A 106 -8.30 -6.23 8.48
C LEU A 106 -9.29 -5.18 7.97
N THR A 107 -9.69 -4.27 8.86
CA THR A 107 -10.62 -3.18 8.53
C THR A 107 -9.99 -1.83 8.89
N ALA A 108 -10.36 -0.79 8.14
CA ALA A 108 -9.90 0.56 8.44
C ALA A 108 -10.38 0.98 9.85
N PRO A 109 -9.54 1.66 10.66
CA PRO A 109 -9.94 2.14 11.98
C PRO A 109 -11.19 3.03 11.90
N SER A 110 -12.21 2.66 12.67
CA SER A 110 -13.46 3.41 12.76
C SER A 110 -13.37 4.49 13.83
N SER A 111 -12.79 5.66 13.52
CA SER A 111 -13.10 6.86 14.30
C SER A 111 -12.79 8.18 13.61
N SER A 112 -13.79 9.07 13.65
CA SER A 112 -13.77 10.47 13.24
C SER A 112 -12.87 11.31 14.15
N GLY A 113 -11.64 11.61 13.74
CA GLY A 113 -10.77 12.55 14.46
C GLY A 113 -9.54 12.94 13.67
N LYS A 114 -9.15 14.23 13.74
CA LYS A 114 -7.87 14.70 13.20
C LYS A 114 -6.78 14.49 14.25
N ASN A 115 -5.82 13.65 13.93
CA ASN A 115 -4.60 13.52 14.71
C ASN A 115 -3.58 14.55 14.20
N PHE A 116 -3.04 15.35 15.11
CA PHE A 116 -1.95 16.29 14.81
C PHE A 116 -0.64 15.63 15.22
N ILE A 117 0.30 15.52 14.27
CA ILE A 117 1.68 15.18 14.54
C ILE A 117 2.47 16.47 14.34
N ILE A 118 3.10 16.97 15.41
CA ILE A 118 4.07 18.06 15.35
C ILE A 118 5.44 17.38 15.32
N VAL A 119 6.14 17.55 14.21
CA VAL A 119 7.56 17.18 14.02
C VAL A 119 8.43 18.39 14.23
#